data_AF-A0A2M7TJ44-F1
#
_entry.id   AF-A0A2M7TJ44-F1
#
_cell.length_a   1.000
_cell.length_b   1.000
_cell.length_c   1.000
_cell.angle_alpha   90.00
_cell.angle_beta   90.00
_cell.angle_gamma   90.00
#
_symmetry.space_group_name_H-M   'P 1'
#
loop_
_entity.id
_entity.type
_entity.pdbx_description
1 polymer ?
#
loop_
_entity_poly.entity_id
_entity_poly.type
_entity_poly.pdbx_seq_one_letter_code
_entity_poly.pdbx_strand_id
1 'polypeptide(L)' 'IVNNGTEIHSFAIDELGVQTTTINPEETVQVQVEIPTQPNAQYEFYSSIGTNRSQGMVGQITIQIL' A
#
# COMPACT_ATOMS: atom_id res chain seq x y z
N ILE A 1 -4.15 4.84 -6.21
CA ILE A 1 -2.87 4.17 -6.55
C ILE A 1 -2.82 4.04 -8.06
N VAL A 2 -1.72 4.45 -8.68
CA VAL A 2 -1.55 4.42 -10.13
C VAL A 2 -0.31 3.58 -10.45
N ASN A 3 -0.42 2.62 -11.35
CA ASN A 3 0.73 1.87 -11.85
C ASN A 3 1.26 2.54 -13.13
N ASN A 4 2.31 3.36 -12.99
CA ASN A 4 2.99 4.01 -14.12
C ASN A 4 4.13 3.16 -14.71
N GLY A 5 4.30 1.92 -14.24
CA GLY A 5 5.35 1.00 -14.68
C GLY A 5 4.86 0.01 -15.74
N THR A 6 5.73 -0.94 -16.09
CA THR A 6 5.44 -2.01 -17.07
C THR A 6 5.11 -3.36 -16.43
N GLU A 7 5.35 -3.50 -15.12
CA GLU A 7 5.13 -4.73 -14.36
C GLU A 7 3.81 -4.67 -13.58
N ILE A 8 3.30 -5.83 -13.17
CA ILE A 8 2.14 -5.89 -12.27
C ILE A 8 2.54 -5.57 -10.83
N HIS A 9 1.67 -4.84 -10.14
CA HIS A 9 1.87 -4.51 -8.73
C HIS A 9 0.62 -4.76 -7.90
N SER A 10 0.72 -4.59 -6.59
CA SER A 10 -0.42 -4.55 -5.68
C SER A 10 -0.13 -3.53 -4.59
N PHE A 11 -1.08 -3.36 -3.68
CA PHE A 11 -0.94 -2.54 -2.49
C PHE A 11 -1.57 -3.25 -1.31
N ALA A 12 -0.81 -3.29 -0.22
CA ALA A 12 -1.20 -3.94 1.02
C ALA A 12 -0.83 -3.05 2.22
N ILE A 13 -1.64 -3.11 3.27
CA ILE A 13 -1.32 -2.64 4.63
C ILE A 13 -1.83 -3.73 5.58
N ASP A 14 -0.94 -4.58 6.08
CA ASP A 14 -1.31 -5.78 6.84
C ASP A 14 -2.04 -5.41 8.13
N GLU A 15 -1.54 -4.44 8.87
CA GLU A 15 -2.10 -4.00 10.17
C GLU A 15 -3.50 -3.39 10.05
N LEU A 16 -3.89 -2.96 8.84
CA LEU A 16 -5.20 -2.37 8.56
C LEU A 16 -6.11 -3.28 7.71
N GLY A 17 -5.68 -4.49 7.41
CA GLY A 17 -6.45 -5.43 6.58
C GLY A 17 -6.70 -4.94 5.15
N VAL A 18 -5.85 -4.04 4.64
CA VAL A 18 -5.97 -3.48 3.29
C VAL A 18 -5.18 -4.36 2.33
N GLN A 19 -5.82 -4.82 1.26
CA GLN A 19 -5.17 -5.58 0.20
C GLN A 19 -5.91 -5.34 -1.12
N THR A 20 -5.20 -4.90 -2.14
CA THR A 20 -5.70 -4.94 -3.53
C THR A 20 -5.42 -6.30 -4.15
N THR A 21 -6.13 -6.61 -5.24
CA THR A 21 -5.68 -7.61 -6.22
C THR A 21 -4.45 -7.07 -6.97
N THR A 22 -4.17 -7.62 -8.15
CA THR A 22 -3.21 -7.05 -9.10
C THR A 22 -3.69 -5.71 -9.64
N ILE A 23 -2.75 -4.78 -9.80
CA ILE A 23 -2.89 -3.49 -10.48
C ILE A 23 -2.01 -3.60 -11.74
N ASN A 24 -2.64 -3.67 -12.90
CA ASN A 24 -1.94 -3.81 -14.18
C ASN A 24 -1.21 -2.52 -14.57
N PRO A 25 -0.25 -2.57 -15.52
CA PRO A 25 0.34 -1.37 -16.12
C PRO A 25 -0.75 -0.39 -16.59
N GLU A 26 -0.53 0.90 -16.35
CA GLU A 26 -1.42 2.03 -16.68
C GLU A 26 -2.77 2.03 -15.94
N GLU A 27 -3.01 1.08 -15.04
CA GLU A 27 -4.22 1.00 -14.25
C GLU A 27 -4.19 1.95 -13.05
N THR A 28 -5.37 2.51 -12.73
CA THR A 28 -5.60 3.27 -11.51
C THR A 28 -6.65 2.59 -10.65
N VAL A 29 -6.32 2.36 -9.39
CA VAL A 29 -7.26 1.84 -8.38
C VAL A 29 -7.41 2.82 -7.22
N GLN A 30 -8.61 2.91 -6.67
CA GLN A 30 -8.88 3.63 -5.43
C GLN A 30 -8.96 2.64 -4.27
N VAL A 31 -8.31 3.00 -3.16
CA VAL A 31 -8.30 2.20 -1.94
C VAL A 31 -8.82 3.08 -0.82
N GLN A 32 -9.87 2.64 -0.14
CA GLN A 32 -10.35 3.26 1.08
C GLN A 32 -9.69 2.56 2.26
N VAL A 33 -9.18 3.34 3.20
CA VAL A 33 -8.46 2.85 4.37
C VAL A 33 -9.11 3.45 5.60
N GLU A 34 -9.60 2.60 6.50
CA GLU A 34 -10.07 3.01 7.82
C GLU A 34 -8.87 3.09 8.75
N ILE A 35 -8.59 4.29 9.25
CA ILE A 35 -7.47 4.54 10.16
C ILE A 35 -8.00 4.56 11.60
N PRO A 36 -7.52 3.69 12.50
CA PRO A 36 -7.89 3.77 13.90
C PRO A 36 -7.28 5.04 14.53
N THR A 37 -8.00 5.64 15.48
CA THR A 37 -7.59 6.83 16.22
C THR A 37 -6.53 6.51 17.26
N GLN A 38 -5.34 6.15 16.79
CA GLN A 38 -4.15 5.97 17.62
C GLN A 38 -3.14 7.08 17.29
N PRO A 39 -2.79 7.96 18.25
CA PRO A 39 -1.77 8.97 18.03
C PRO A 39 -0.43 8.36 17.63
N ASN A 40 0.23 8.97 16.65
CA ASN A 40 1.57 8.58 16.19
C ASN A 40 1.67 7.13 15.69
N ALA A 41 0.57 6.53 15.22
CA ALA A 41 0.60 5.21 14.62
C ALA A 41 1.40 5.22 13.31
N GLN A 42 2.17 4.15 13.10
CA GLN A 42 2.93 3.90 11.88
C GLN A 42 2.46 2.58 11.27
N TYR A 43 2.23 2.59 9.96
CA TYR A 43 1.83 1.42 9.19
C TYR A 43 2.75 1.24 8.00
N GLU A 44 3.13 0.00 7.70
CA GLU A 44 3.87 -0.30 6.48
C GLU A 44 2.89 -0.54 5.33
N PHE A 45 3.14 0.07 4.18
CA PHE A 45 2.48 -0.30 2.94
C PHE A 45 3.48 -0.91 1.97
N TYR A 46 3.06 -1.90 1.18
CA TYR A 46 3.96 -2.57 0.25
C TYR A 46 3.22 -3.20 -0.94
N SER A 47 3.99 -3.63 -1.95
CA SER A 47 3.49 -4.46 -3.05
C SER A 47 3.71 -5.93 -2.71
N SER A 48 2.62 -6.69 -2.58
CA SER A 48 2.61 -8.13 -2.24
C SER A 48 2.96 -9.05 -3.42
N ILE A 49 3.21 -8.49 -4.61
CA ILE A 49 3.58 -9.28 -5.79
C ILE A 49 5.03 -9.77 -5.65
N GLY A 50 5.22 -11.10 -5.56
CA GLY A 50 6.52 -11.75 -5.62
C GLY A 50 7.56 -11.13 -4.68
N THR A 51 8.69 -10.68 -5.25
CA THR A 51 9.80 -10.08 -4.52
C THR A 51 9.74 -8.56 -4.42
N ASN A 52 8.65 -7.91 -4.85
CA ASN A 52 8.55 -6.46 -4.94
C ASN A 52 8.85 -5.77 -3.59
N ARG A 53 8.28 -6.27 -2.48
CA ARG A 53 8.57 -5.75 -1.12
C ARG A 53 10.06 -5.82 -0.79
N SER A 54 10.71 -6.97 -1.00
CA SER A 54 12.15 -7.14 -0.75
C SER A 54 13.05 -6.34 -1.69
N GLN A 55 12.54 -5.94 -2.86
CA GLN A 55 13.22 -5.07 -3.82
C GLN A 55 12.98 -3.58 -3.54
N GLY A 56 12.27 -3.24 -2.46
CA GLY A 56 12.09 -1.87 -2.01
C GLY A 56 10.73 -1.25 -2.32
N MET A 57 9.76 -2.01 -2.84
CA MET A 57 8.37 -1.54 -2.94
C MET A 57 7.67 -1.64 -1.59
N VAL A 58 8.17 -0.86 -0.65
CA VAL A 58 7.73 -0.76 0.74
C VAL A 58 7.89 0.69 1.21
N GLY A 59 6.91 1.19 1.95
CA GLY A 59 6.94 2.53 2.53
C GLY A 59 6.17 2.60 3.83
N GLN A 60 6.22 3.74 4.51
CA GLN A 60 5.53 3.96 5.78
C GLN A 60 4.46 5.04 5.66
N ILE A 61 3.33 4.82 6.31
CA ILE A 61 2.29 5.81 6.61
C ILE A 61 2.41 6.18 8.07
N THR A 62 2.51 7.47 8.37
CA THR A 62 2.50 8.00 9.73
C THR A 62 1.24 8.81 9.94
N ILE A 63 0.47 8.47 10.98
CA ILE A 63 -0.75 9.18 11.35
C ILE A 63 -0.43 10.25 12.39
N GLN A 64 -0.63 11.51 12.01
CA GLN A 64 -0.51 12.66 12.91
C GLN A 64 -1.91 13.11 13.31
N ILE A 65 -2.18 13.15 14.62
CA ILE A 65 -3.39 13.74 15.18
C ILE A 65 -2.94 15.07 15.79
N LEU A 66 -3.43 16.17 15.23
CA LEU A 66 -3.17 17.54 15.68
C LEU A 66 -4.16 17.95 16.79
#